data_AF-A0AAN8RSS2-F1
#
_entry.id   AF-A0AAN8RSS2-F1
#
_cell.length_a   1.000
_cell.length_b   1.000
_cell.length_c   1.000
_cell.angle_alpha   90.00
_cell.angle_beta   90.00
_cell.angle_gamma   90.00
#
_symmetry.space_group_name_H-M   'P 1'
#
loop_
_entity.id
_entity.type
_entity.pdbx_description
1 polymer ?
#
loop_
_entity_poly.entity_id
_entity_poly.type
_entity_poly.pdbx_seq_one_letter_code
_entity_poly.pdbx_strand_id
1 'polypeptide(L)'
;MPLSTSEQVNATAEALVGAFHGAFGNHPGYRPAHAKGTLVTGIFTPTPEAAKLSKAQHFNSPTPITVRFSNSTGIPVIPDTDPNASPRGLGIRFNLGGRKHTDIITHSTPFFPVKTGEDFLAFLGALGANAAYTGESPTPLEKFLGSHPETLAFIQAPKPTTESFVGLSYFGVNAFKFIAADGTVTTVRYQVHPTVGTDVLSEEALKEKSPNFLFEELPGRLAPGPVELKLVAQIAEEGDPTHDATIHWPESRKVVELGTLKLEALEQEPKNSEDQKYIIYDPIPRVDGVEPTDDPLLDMRASIYLISGRERRAAPELQI
;
A
#
# COMPACT_ATOMS: atom_id res chain seq x y z
N MET A 1 -17.32 -3.29 1.91
CA MET A 1 -16.42 -4.46 1.77
C MET A 1 -17.03 -5.68 2.44
N PRO A 2 -17.49 -6.70 1.70
CA PRO A 2 -17.68 -8.07 2.18
C PRO A 2 -16.35 -8.82 2.32
N LEU A 3 -16.36 -9.94 3.04
CA LEU A 3 -15.30 -10.95 2.99
C LEU A 3 -15.32 -11.68 1.63
N SER A 4 -14.23 -12.39 1.34
CA SER A 4 -14.20 -13.38 0.25
C SER A 4 -15.34 -14.39 0.38
N THR A 5 -15.85 -14.87 -0.76
CA THR A 5 -16.77 -16.00 -0.82
C THR A 5 -16.07 -17.35 -0.59
N SER A 6 -14.74 -17.39 -0.61
CA SER A 6 -13.94 -18.57 -0.31
C SER A 6 -13.65 -18.68 1.19
N GLU A 7 -14.14 -19.74 1.81
CA GLU A 7 -13.85 -20.04 3.23
C GLU A 7 -12.35 -20.24 3.47
N GLN A 8 -11.65 -20.88 2.53
CA GLN A 8 -10.20 -21.07 2.63
C GLN A 8 -9.45 -19.74 2.63
N VAL A 9 -9.84 -18.79 1.77
CA VAL A 9 -9.23 -17.45 1.74
C VAL A 9 -9.45 -16.74 3.07
N ASN A 10 -10.65 -16.83 3.64
CA ASN A 10 -10.96 -16.22 4.92
C ASN A 10 -10.15 -16.84 6.07
N ALA A 11 -9.99 -18.17 6.10
CA ALA A 11 -9.17 -18.86 7.09
C ALA A 11 -7.68 -18.49 6.98
N THR A 12 -7.12 -18.47 5.77
CA THR A 12 -5.74 -18.00 5.53
C THR A 12 -5.58 -16.53 5.94
N ALA A 13 -6.56 -15.67 5.66
CA ALA A 13 -6.54 -14.26 6.05
C ALA A 13 -6.54 -14.07 7.58
N GLU A 14 -7.34 -14.85 8.31
CA GLU A 14 -7.34 -14.84 9.79
C GLU A 14 -5.98 -15.29 10.34
N ALA A 15 -5.40 -16.36 9.79
CA ALA A 15 -4.08 -16.83 10.17
C ALA A 15 -2.99 -15.78 9.90
N LEU A 16 -3.09 -15.05 8.78
CA LEU A 16 -2.18 -13.94 8.45
C LEU A 16 -2.30 -12.76 9.42
N VAL A 17 -3.51 -12.37 9.81
CA VAL A 17 -3.70 -11.35 10.85
C VAL A 17 -3.06 -11.80 12.16
N GLY A 18 -3.25 -13.07 12.56
CA GLY A 18 -2.58 -13.66 13.71
C GLY A 18 -1.04 -13.67 13.59
N ALA A 19 -0.51 -14.01 12.41
CA ALA A 19 0.93 -14.02 12.15
C ALA A 19 1.54 -12.61 12.27
N PHE A 20 0.85 -11.57 11.78
CA PHE A 20 1.29 -10.19 11.96
C PHE A 20 1.35 -9.77 13.43
N HIS A 21 0.32 -10.11 14.22
CA HIS A 21 0.33 -9.86 15.66
C HIS A 21 1.45 -10.62 16.38
N GLY A 22 1.74 -11.85 15.95
CA GLY A 22 2.88 -12.61 16.46
C GLY A 22 4.23 -11.97 16.12
N ALA A 23 4.38 -11.43 14.91
CA ALA A 23 5.63 -10.83 14.44
C ALA A 23 5.91 -9.43 15.03
N PHE A 24 4.87 -8.61 15.22
CA PHE A 24 5.02 -7.20 15.59
C PHE A 24 4.48 -6.87 16.99
N GLY A 25 3.89 -7.85 17.67
CA GLY A 25 3.09 -7.65 18.87
C GLY A 25 1.66 -7.25 18.53
N ASN A 26 0.73 -7.57 19.43
CA ASN A 26 -0.65 -7.09 19.33
C ASN A 26 -0.75 -5.69 19.97
N HIS A 27 -1.09 -4.69 19.15
CA HIS A 27 -1.29 -3.30 19.56
C HIS A 27 -2.74 -2.90 19.34
N PRO A 28 -3.63 -3.06 20.33
CA PRO A 28 -5.06 -2.77 20.17
C PRO A 28 -5.31 -1.33 19.68
N GLY A 29 -6.22 -1.18 18.72
CA GLY A 29 -6.53 0.12 18.09
C GLY A 29 -5.59 0.52 16.95
N TYR A 30 -4.48 -0.22 16.74
CA TYR A 30 -3.58 -0.03 15.61
C TYR A 30 -3.75 -1.12 14.54
N ARG A 31 -3.08 -0.92 13.40
CA ARG A 31 -3.09 -1.89 12.29
C ARG A 31 -2.05 -2.99 12.56
N PRO A 32 -2.31 -4.26 12.25
CA PRO A 32 -1.32 -5.34 12.42
C PRO A 32 -0.13 -5.22 11.45
N ALA A 33 -0.31 -4.48 10.35
CA ALA A 33 0.75 -3.98 9.48
C ALA A 33 0.45 -2.52 9.13
N HIS A 34 1.48 -1.72 8.91
CA HIS A 34 1.40 -0.29 8.69
C HIS A 34 0.77 0.51 9.85
N ALA A 35 1.12 0.15 11.09
CA ALA A 35 0.55 0.73 12.31
C ALA A 35 0.81 2.24 12.42
N LYS A 36 2.07 2.67 12.27
CA LYS A 36 2.46 4.09 12.26
C LYS A 36 2.07 4.75 10.94
N GLY A 37 1.22 5.77 10.98
CA GLY A 37 0.76 6.48 9.79
C GLY A 37 0.03 7.77 10.12
N THR A 38 -0.32 8.53 9.08
CA THR A 38 -1.02 9.81 9.20
C THR A 38 -1.92 10.06 7.99
N LEU A 39 -3.04 10.75 8.21
CA LEU A 39 -4.01 11.10 7.17
C LEU A 39 -3.78 12.51 6.62
N VAL A 40 -3.87 12.62 5.30
CA VAL A 40 -3.76 13.86 4.53
C VAL A 40 -4.97 13.95 3.61
N THR A 41 -5.64 15.10 3.61
CA THR A 41 -6.76 15.38 2.70
C THR A 41 -6.29 16.14 1.47
N GLY A 42 -7.07 16.05 0.40
CA GLY A 42 -6.75 16.77 -0.83
C GLY A 42 -7.77 16.53 -1.93
N ILE A 43 -7.34 16.80 -3.16
CA ILE A 43 -8.16 16.63 -4.37
C ILE A 43 -7.36 15.86 -5.43
N PHE A 44 -7.98 14.85 -6.04
CA PHE A 44 -7.50 14.27 -7.28
C PHE A 44 -8.13 14.98 -8.47
N THR A 45 -7.30 15.39 -9.43
CA THR A 45 -7.76 15.95 -10.72
C THR A 45 -7.34 15.02 -11.85
N PRO A 46 -8.29 14.35 -12.54
CA PRO A 46 -7.97 13.44 -13.62
C PRO A 46 -7.51 14.17 -14.89
N THR A 47 -6.72 13.49 -15.71
CA THR A 47 -6.41 13.91 -17.09
C THR A 47 -7.53 13.51 -18.06
N PRO A 48 -7.61 14.12 -19.25
CA PRO A 48 -8.47 13.63 -20.32
C PRO A 48 -8.17 12.18 -20.75
N GLU A 49 -6.93 11.74 -20.60
CA GLU A 49 -6.44 10.40 -20.92
C GLU A 49 -7.02 9.36 -19.97
N ALA A 50 -7.22 9.69 -18.69
CA ALA A 50 -7.88 8.81 -17.74
C ALA A 50 -9.33 8.48 -18.15
N ALA A 51 -10.07 9.48 -18.60
CA ALA A 51 -11.44 9.34 -19.09
C ALA A 51 -11.53 8.45 -20.36
N LYS A 52 -10.47 8.41 -21.18
CA LYS A 52 -10.38 7.50 -22.34
C LYS A 52 -10.19 6.04 -21.92
N LEU A 53 -9.53 5.79 -20.79
CA LEU A 53 -9.26 4.43 -20.32
C LEU A 53 -10.39 3.87 -19.45
N SER A 54 -11.07 4.71 -18.66
CA SER A 54 -12.08 4.26 -17.71
C SER A 54 -13.26 5.22 -17.58
N LYS A 55 -14.47 4.66 -17.54
CA LYS A 55 -15.71 5.38 -17.20
C LYS A 55 -15.89 5.64 -15.70
N ALA A 56 -14.93 5.26 -14.86
CA ALA A 56 -15.06 5.45 -13.41
C ALA A 56 -15.13 6.94 -13.05
N GLN A 57 -16.01 7.26 -12.10
CA GLN A 57 -16.34 8.65 -11.75
C GLN A 57 -15.10 9.49 -11.43
N HIS A 58 -14.16 8.96 -10.64
CA HIS A 58 -12.94 9.69 -10.27
C HIS A 58 -11.98 9.96 -11.43
N PHE A 59 -12.05 9.20 -12.52
CA PHE A 59 -11.28 9.45 -13.75
C PHE A 59 -11.98 10.43 -14.72
N ASN A 60 -13.17 10.90 -14.38
CA ASN A 60 -13.97 11.79 -15.23
C ASN A 60 -14.31 13.12 -14.54
N SER A 61 -13.97 13.31 -13.27
CA SER A 61 -14.21 14.56 -12.53
C SER A 61 -13.26 14.72 -11.34
N PRO A 62 -12.88 15.96 -10.96
CA PRO A 62 -12.15 16.20 -9.73
C PRO A 62 -12.85 15.60 -8.53
N THR A 63 -12.09 14.90 -7.67
CA THR A 63 -12.64 14.08 -6.59
C THR A 63 -11.87 14.34 -5.29
N PRO A 64 -12.54 14.64 -4.16
CA PRO A 64 -11.88 14.74 -2.86
C PRO A 64 -11.21 13.41 -2.48
N ILE A 65 -9.99 13.48 -1.95
CA ILE A 65 -9.23 12.30 -1.55
C ILE A 65 -8.86 12.32 -0.07
N THR A 66 -8.74 11.13 0.50
CA THR A 66 -8.15 10.88 1.82
C THR A 66 -6.96 9.95 1.64
N VAL A 67 -5.77 10.50 1.82
CA VAL A 67 -4.49 9.82 1.66
C VAL A 67 -3.95 9.40 3.02
N ARG A 68 -3.36 8.21 3.11
CA ARG A 68 -2.63 7.75 4.28
C ARG A 68 -1.21 7.37 3.93
N PHE A 69 -0.25 8.06 4.53
CA PHE A 69 1.15 7.63 4.56
C PHE A 69 1.41 6.73 5.77
N SER A 70 2.35 5.81 5.64
CA SER A 70 2.69 4.88 6.74
C SER A 70 4.06 4.24 6.60
N ASN A 71 4.61 3.81 7.73
CA ASN A 71 5.70 2.84 7.78
C ASN A 71 5.16 1.41 7.59
N SER A 72 6.03 0.43 7.36
CA SER A 72 5.66 -0.95 7.00
C SER A 72 5.04 -1.77 8.14
N THR A 73 5.67 -1.78 9.30
CA THR A 73 5.41 -2.80 10.34
C THR A 73 4.12 -2.57 11.11
N GLY A 74 3.73 -3.57 11.91
CA GLY A 74 2.67 -3.49 12.90
C GLY A 74 3.03 -2.72 14.18
N ILE A 75 4.22 -2.09 14.26
CA ILE A 75 4.70 -1.42 15.47
C ILE A 75 4.33 0.08 15.39
N PRO A 76 3.45 0.60 16.27
CA PRO A 76 2.96 1.98 16.18
C PRO A 76 4.04 3.05 16.37
N VAL A 77 5.10 2.72 17.10
CA VAL A 77 6.19 3.63 17.48
C VAL A 77 7.51 3.32 16.76
N ILE A 78 7.47 2.56 15.66
CA ILE A 78 8.69 2.24 14.91
C ILE A 78 9.40 3.53 14.45
N PRO A 79 10.71 3.68 14.69
CA PRO A 79 11.46 4.81 14.16
C PRO A 79 11.41 4.85 12.64
N ASP A 80 11.26 6.04 12.06
CA ASP A 80 11.32 6.22 10.61
C ASP A 80 12.68 5.85 10.04
N THR A 81 13.73 5.95 10.87
CA THR A 81 15.12 5.62 10.56
C THR A 81 15.41 4.12 10.64
N ASP A 82 14.49 3.30 11.17
CA ASP A 82 14.67 1.85 11.24
C ASP A 82 14.59 1.24 9.83
N PRO A 83 15.54 0.39 9.41
CA PRO A 83 15.49 -0.25 8.09
C PRO A 83 14.24 -1.10 7.87
N ASN A 84 13.64 -1.66 8.93
CA ASN A 84 12.41 -2.44 8.87
C ASN A 84 11.15 -1.57 8.73
N ALA A 85 11.27 -0.25 8.88
CA ALA A 85 10.15 0.67 8.68
C ALA A 85 9.76 0.82 7.20
N SER A 86 10.59 0.31 6.28
CA SER A 86 10.33 0.24 4.84
C SER A 86 9.77 -1.13 4.41
N PRO A 87 9.05 -1.22 3.27
CA PRO A 87 8.64 -0.12 2.39
C PRO A 87 7.58 0.78 3.03
N ARG A 88 7.50 2.04 2.61
CA ARG A 88 6.48 2.99 3.07
C ARG A 88 5.18 2.76 2.32
N GLY A 89 4.04 2.85 3.00
CA GLY A 89 2.72 2.67 2.41
C GLY A 89 2.08 4.00 2.01
N LEU A 90 1.38 4.00 0.87
CA LEU A 90 0.51 5.09 0.42
C LEU A 90 -0.86 4.51 0.05
N GLY A 91 -1.85 4.75 0.91
CA GLY A 91 -3.26 4.44 0.63
C GLY A 91 -4.00 5.68 0.18
N ILE A 92 -4.76 5.60 -0.91
CA ILE A 92 -5.51 6.72 -1.49
C ILE A 92 -6.97 6.32 -1.56
N ARG A 93 -7.83 7.07 -0.88
CA ARG A 93 -9.29 6.94 -0.99
C ARG A 93 -9.84 8.05 -1.87
N PHE A 94 -10.62 7.69 -2.87
CA PHE A 94 -11.42 8.61 -3.68
C PHE A 94 -12.83 8.68 -3.12
N ASN A 95 -13.24 9.84 -2.62
CA ASN A 95 -14.55 10.04 -1.99
C ASN A 95 -15.60 10.40 -3.06
N LEU A 96 -16.38 9.41 -3.50
CA LEU A 96 -17.31 9.52 -4.64
C LEU A 96 -18.69 10.07 -4.27
N GLY A 97 -18.89 10.51 -3.02
CA GLY A 97 -20.13 11.04 -2.49
C GLY A 97 -20.91 10.06 -1.61
N GLY A 98 -21.54 10.58 -0.56
CA GLY A 98 -22.20 9.78 0.46
C GLY A 98 -21.21 8.82 1.14
N ARG A 99 -21.51 7.53 1.17
CA ARG A 99 -20.60 6.48 1.70
C ARG A 99 -19.83 5.74 0.60
N LYS A 100 -19.93 6.17 -0.66
CA LYS A 100 -19.26 5.53 -1.80
C LYS A 100 -17.82 6.01 -1.92
N HIS A 101 -16.91 5.07 -2.09
CA HIS A 101 -15.50 5.31 -2.31
C HIS A 101 -14.89 4.15 -3.10
N THR A 102 -13.74 4.42 -3.71
CA THR A 102 -12.80 3.40 -4.22
C THR A 102 -11.44 3.75 -3.67
N ASP A 103 -10.60 2.73 -3.47
CA ASP A 103 -9.28 2.91 -2.90
C ASP A 103 -8.20 2.39 -3.85
N ILE A 104 -7.04 3.03 -3.82
CA ILE A 104 -5.79 2.52 -4.41
C ILE A 104 -4.81 2.35 -3.26
N ILE A 105 -4.21 1.18 -3.13
CA ILE A 105 -3.25 0.88 -2.09
C ILE A 105 -1.92 0.54 -2.73
N THR A 106 -0.89 1.30 -2.35
CA THR A 106 0.46 1.21 -2.91
C THR A 106 1.50 1.17 -1.80
N HIS A 107 2.72 0.79 -2.16
CA HIS A 107 3.90 0.86 -1.30
C HIS A 107 5.15 1.29 -2.08
N SER A 108 6.19 1.73 -1.38
CA SER A 108 7.35 2.42 -1.95
C SER A 108 8.38 1.48 -2.61
N THR A 109 7.94 0.35 -3.12
CA THR A 109 8.76 -0.62 -3.86
C THR A 109 7.90 -1.28 -4.92
N PRO A 110 8.43 -1.60 -6.12
CA PRO A 110 7.67 -2.31 -7.14
C PRO A 110 7.58 -3.82 -6.87
N PHE A 111 8.31 -4.34 -5.88
CA PHE A 111 8.39 -5.76 -5.56
C PHE A 111 7.36 -6.17 -4.50
N PHE A 112 6.89 -7.41 -4.59
CA PHE A 112 6.10 -8.07 -3.54
C PHE A 112 6.72 -9.44 -3.22
N PRO A 113 6.73 -9.90 -1.96
CA PRO A 113 7.53 -11.06 -1.57
C PRO A 113 7.04 -12.39 -2.13
N VAL A 114 5.76 -12.53 -2.48
CA VAL A 114 5.15 -13.81 -2.85
C VAL A 114 3.92 -13.62 -3.73
N LYS A 115 3.49 -14.67 -4.41
CA LYS A 115 2.32 -14.64 -5.30
C LYS A 115 0.98 -14.85 -4.59
N THR A 116 0.94 -15.64 -3.53
CA THR A 116 -0.32 -16.09 -2.89
C THR A 116 -0.37 -15.73 -1.41
N GLY A 117 -1.57 -15.78 -0.83
CA GLY A 117 -1.73 -15.58 0.62
C GLY A 117 -1.13 -16.72 1.44
N GLU A 118 -1.21 -17.94 0.93
CA GLU A 118 -0.63 -19.14 1.53
C GLU A 118 0.90 -19.05 1.58
N ASP A 119 1.54 -18.64 0.48
CA ASP A 119 2.99 -18.42 0.45
C ASP A 119 3.38 -17.26 1.37
N PHE A 120 2.53 -16.23 1.50
CA PHE A 120 2.80 -15.12 2.42
C PHE A 120 2.75 -15.57 3.88
N LEU A 121 1.79 -16.45 4.21
CA LEU A 121 1.69 -17.04 5.54
C LEU A 121 2.91 -17.94 5.82
N ALA A 122 3.32 -18.74 4.85
CA ALA A 122 4.53 -19.56 4.94
C ALA A 122 5.80 -18.69 5.10
N PHE A 123 5.89 -17.56 4.40
CA PHE A 123 6.99 -16.61 4.53
C PHE A 123 7.06 -16.00 5.94
N LEU A 124 5.94 -15.50 6.48
CA LEU A 124 5.89 -14.98 7.85
C LEU A 124 6.24 -16.07 8.88
N GLY A 125 5.77 -17.29 8.67
CA GLY A 125 6.12 -18.45 9.49
C GLY A 125 7.63 -18.76 9.45
N ALA A 126 8.25 -18.71 8.26
CA ALA A 126 9.68 -18.91 8.10
C ALA A 126 10.49 -17.81 8.79
N LEU A 127 10.07 -16.54 8.70
CA LEU A 127 10.69 -15.44 9.43
C LEU A 127 10.61 -15.63 10.95
N GLY A 128 9.42 -15.96 11.46
CA GLY A 128 9.21 -16.21 12.90
C GLY A 128 10.04 -17.40 13.41
N ALA A 129 10.05 -18.51 12.68
CA ALA A 129 10.86 -19.69 13.02
C ALA A 129 12.37 -19.38 12.97
N ASN A 130 12.80 -18.56 12.01
CA ASN A 130 14.19 -18.15 11.87
C ASN A 130 14.67 -17.27 13.03
N ALA A 131 13.80 -16.40 13.58
CA ALA A 131 14.16 -15.51 14.70
C ALA A 131 14.57 -16.26 15.98
N ALA A 132 14.07 -17.49 16.19
CA ALA A 132 14.42 -18.34 17.33
C ALA A 132 15.41 -19.46 16.97
N TYR A 133 15.89 -19.52 15.72
CA TYR A 133 16.70 -20.63 15.22
C TYR A 133 18.17 -20.51 15.64
N THR A 134 18.72 -21.57 16.23
CA THR A 134 20.13 -21.64 16.69
C THR A 134 20.91 -22.81 16.10
N GLY A 135 20.32 -23.56 15.16
CA GLY A 135 20.94 -24.70 14.49
C GLY A 135 21.83 -24.30 13.31
N GLU A 136 22.32 -25.30 12.58
CA GLU A 136 23.13 -25.10 11.37
C GLU A 136 22.26 -24.78 10.14
N SER A 137 22.87 -24.20 9.10
CA SER A 137 22.21 -23.94 7.82
C SER A 137 21.84 -25.23 7.06
N PRO A 138 20.80 -25.23 6.20
CA PRO A 138 19.96 -24.07 5.90
C PRO A 138 18.94 -23.79 7.01
N THR A 139 18.84 -22.53 7.44
CA THR A 139 17.84 -22.06 8.39
C THR A 139 16.42 -22.17 7.81
N PRO A 140 15.35 -22.05 8.61
CA PRO A 140 13.97 -22.02 8.10
C PRO A 140 13.75 -20.97 7.00
N LEU A 141 14.34 -19.78 7.15
CA LEU A 141 14.27 -18.73 6.13
C LEU A 141 15.07 -19.10 4.88
N GLU A 142 16.30 -19.62 5.02
CA GLU A 142 17.11 -20.05 3.88
C GLU A 142 16.41 -21.15 3.06
N LYS A 143 15.72 -22.09 3.73
CA LYS A 143 14.91 -23.11 3.06
C LYS A 143 13.77 -22.49 2.25
N PHE A 144 13.05 -21.53 2.82
CA PHE A 144 11.96 -20.84 2.11
C PHE A 144 12.49 -20.06 0.91
N LEU A 145 13.59 -19.30 1.07
CA LEU A 145 14.21 -18.53 0.00
C LEU A 145 14.75 -19.42 -1.12
N GLY A 146 15.20 -20.64 -0.81
CA GLY A 146 15.67 -21.61 -1.80
C GLY A 146 14.60 -22.04 -2.82
N SER A 147 13.31 -21.87 -2.51
CA SER A 147 12.20 -22.18 -3.43
C SER A 147 11.39 -20.96 -3.87
N HIS A 148 11.70 -19.76 -3.37
CA HIS A 148 10.97 -18.52 -3.68
C HIS A 148 11.95 -17.41 -4.11
N PRO A 149 12.49 -17.48 -5.34
CA PRO A 149 13.43 -16.48 -5.84
C PRO A 149 12.84 -15.05 -5.85
N GLU A 150 11.54 -14.92 -6.00
CA GLU A 150 10.81 -13.65 -5.90
C GLU A 150 10.86 -13.04 -4.50
N THR A 151 10.81 -13.86 -3.45
CA THR A 151 11.00 -13.39 -2.07
C THR A 151 12.42 -12.90 -1.85
N LEU A 152 13.42 -13.62 -2.38
CA LEU A 152 14.81 -13.18 -2.32
C LEU A 152 15.00 -11.83 -3.05
N ALA A 153 14.41 -11.69 -4.24
CA ALA A 153 14.42 -10.43 -4.98
C ALA A 153 13.77 -9.28 -4.18
N PHE A 154 12.64 -9.53 -3.52
CA PHE A 154 11.99 -8.55 -2.65
C PHE A 154 12.89 -8.14 -1.47
N ILE A 155 13.53 -9.09 -0.80
CA ILE A 155 14.42 -8.80 0.35
C ILE A 155 15.61 -7.95 -0.11
N GLN A 156 16.24 -8.33 -1.23
CA GLN A 156 17.42 -7.66 -1.78
C GLN A 156 17.11 -6.33 -2.47
N ALA A 157 15.87 -6.10 -2.89
CA ALA A 157 15.48 -4.86 -3.56
C ALA A 157 15.77 -3.63 -2.70
N PRO A 158 16.44 -2.59 -3.24
CA PRO A 158 16.65 -1.34 -2.53
C PRO A 158 15.34 -0.71 -2.06
N LYS A 159 15.32 -0.22 -0.82
CA LYS A 159 14.18 0.49 -0.23
C LYS A 159 14.66 1.87 0.24
N PRO A 160 14.94 2.79 -0.70
CA PRO A 160 15.52 4.07 -0.38
C PRO A 160 14.60 4.85 0.56
N THR A 161 15.20 5.66 1.42
CA THR A 161 14.48 6.60 2.28
C THR A 161 14.80 8.01 1.81
N THR A 162 13.77 8.80 1.56
CA THR A 162 13.87 10.21 1.17
C THR A 162 13.62 11.11 2.38
N GLU A 163 13.86 12.40 2.22
CA GLU A 163 13.55 13.43 3.23
C GLU A 163 12.06 13.54 3.59
N SER A 164 11.17 12.97 2.78
CA SER A 164 9.72 13.07 2.93
C SER A 164 8.99 11.89 2.29
N PHE A 165 7.82 11.55 2.82
CA PHE A 165 6.89 10.62 2.17
C PHE A 165 6.55 11.02 0.72
N VAL A 166 6.46 12.32 0.42
CA VAL A 166 6.10 12.79 -0.93
C VAL A 166 7.25 12.70 -1.93
N GLY A 167 8.44 12.28 -1.51
CA GLY A 167 9.58 12.03 -2.39
C GLY A 167 9.67 10.61 -2.94
N LEU A 168 8.89 9.69 -2.39
CA LEU A 168 8.91 8.30 -2.82
C LEU A 168 8.01 8.09 -4.03
N SER A 169 8.45 7.21 -4.94
CA SER A 169 7.52 6.55 -5.86
C SER A 169 6.83 5.40 -5.14
N TYR A 170 5.56 5.18 -5.46
CA TYR A 170 4.75 4.10 -4.90
C TYR A 170 4.12 3.27 -6.00
N PHE A 171 3.97 1.97 -5.76
CA PHE A 171 3.52 1.00 -6.75
C PHE A 171 2.34 0.20 -6.20
N GLY A 172 1.31 -0.01 -7.01
CA GLY A 172 0.14 -0.80 -6.63
C GLY A 172 0.34 -2.32 -6.68
N VAL A 173 1.39 -2.76 -7.40
CA VAL A 173 1.83 -4.15 -7.71
C VAL A 173 0.78 -5.09 -8.33
N ASN A 174 -0.45 -5.11 -7.83
CA ASN A 174 -1.55 -5.83 -8.45
C ASN A 174 -2.03 -5.13 -9.73
N ALA A 175 -2.48 -5.92 -10.69
CA ALA A 175 -3.07 -5.40 -11.93
C ALA A 175 -4.60 -5.24 -11.81
N PHE A 176 -5.15 -4.29 -12.55
CA PHE A 176 -6.58 -3.97 -12.59
C PHE A 176 -7.04 -3.80 -14.04
N LYS A 177 -8.32 -4.02 -14.31
CA LYS A 177 -8.94 -3.80 -15.62
C LYS A 177 -9.69 -2.47 -15.61
N PHE A 178 -9.31 -1.57 -16.51
CA PHE A 178 -10.05 -0.34 -16.76
C PHE A 178 -11.03 -0.58 -17.90
N ILE A 179 -12.25 -0.09 -17.74
CA ILE A 179 -13.34 -0.24 -18.71
C ILE A 179 -13.74 1.15 -19.19
N ALA A 180 -13.45 1.45 -20.45
CA ALA A 180 -13.82 2.71 -21.08
C ALA A 180 -15.34 2.82 -21.31
N ALA A 181 -15.82 4.01 -21.67
CA ALA A 181 -17.24 4.26 -21.93
C ALA A 181 -17.80 3.43 -23.11
N ASP A 182 -16.95 3.06 -24.07
CA ASP A 182 -17.31 2.20 -25.21
C ASP A 182 -17.17 0.69 -24.91
N GLY A 183 -16.77 0.34 -23.68
CA GLY A 183 -16.56 -1.04 -23.26
C GLY A 183 -15.14 -1.59 -23.50
N THR A 184 -14.22 -0.80 -24.08
CA THR A 184 -12.83 -1.22 -24.25
C THR A 184 -12.19 -1.51 -22.90
N VAL A 185 -11.53 -2.67 -22.79
CA VAL A 185 -10.84 -3.10 -21.57
C VAL A 185 -9.34 -2.91 -21.72
N THR A 186 -8.71 -2.22 -20.77
CA THR A 186 -7.25 -2.05 -20.68
C THR A 186 -6.76 -2.52 -19.32
N THR A 187 -5.81 -3.45 -19.27
CA THR A 187 -5.22 -3.89 -18.00
C THR A 187 -4.05 -3.00 -17.63
N VAL A 188 -3.99 -2.59 -16.36
CA VAL A 188 -3.03 -1.61 -15.86
C VAL A 188 -2.45 -1.98 -14.50
N ARG A 189 -1.27 -1.45 -14.19
CA ARG A 189 -0.74 -1.34 -12.83
C ARG A 189 -0.60 0.13 -12.45
N TYR A 190 -1.09 0.46 -11.25
CA TYR A 190 -0.96 1.81 -10.71
C TYR A 190 0.47 2.09 -10.27
N GLN A 191 0.95 3.30 -10.56
CA GLN A 191 2.13 3.87 -9.95
C GLN A 191 1.84 5.32 -9.53
N VAL A 192 2.51 5.78 -8.49
CA VAL A 192 2.44 7.17 -8.02
C VAL A 192 3.85 7.70 -7.99
N HIS A 193 4.08 8.83 -8.64
CA HIS A 193 5.40 9.44 -8.72
C HIS A 193 5.41 10.84 -8.11
N PRO A 194 6.52 11.24 -7.48
CA PRO A 194 6.69 12.61 -7.04
C PRO A 194 6.75 13.56 -8.25
N THR A 195 6.21 14.77 -8.12
CA THR A 195 6.32 15.81 -9.17
C THR A 195 7.64 16.56 -9.12
N VAL A 196 8.33 16.52 -7.97
CA VAL A 196 9.63 17.11 -7.74
C VAL A 196 10.63 16.01 -7.41
N GLY A 197 11.85 16.11 -7.95
CA GLY A 197 12.93 15.21 -7.56
C GLY A 197 13.19 15.33 -6.06
N THR A 198 13.43 14.21 -5.40
CA THR A 198 13.80 14.19 -3.98
C THR A 198 15.06 13.38 -3.76
N ASP A 199 15.95 13.96 -2.98
CA ASP A 199 17.21 13.32 -2.63
C ASP A 199 16.96 12.11 -1.73
N VAL A 200 17.58 10.99 -2.11
CA VAL A 200 17.67 9.81 -1.25
C VAL A 200 18.69 10.12 -0.17
N LEU A 201 18.31 9.91 1.09
CA LEU A 201 19.18 10.08 2.23
C LEU A 201 20.32 9.05 2.21
N SER A 202 21.54 9.49 2.50
CA SER A 202 22.62 8.57 2.84
C SER A 202 22.37 7.92 4.21
N GLU A 203 23.05 6.82 4.51
CA GLU A 203 22.95 6.17 5.82
C GLU A 203 23.39 7.09 6.96
N GLU A 204 24.40 7.94 6.73
CA GLU A 204 24.88 8.92 7.69
C GLU A 204 23.84 10.00 7.95
N ALA A 205 23.28 10.57 6.88
CA ALA A 205 22.23 11.59 7.01
C ALA A 205 20.99 11.04 7.70
N LEU A 206 20.63 9.77 7.45
CA LEU A 206 19.49 9.11 8.10
C LEU A 206 19.70 8.93 9.61
N LYS A 207 20.93 8.65 10.07
CA LYS A 207 21.25 8.52 11.51
C LYS A 207 21.10 9.84 12.28
N GLU A 208 21.21 10.97 11.59
CA GLU A 208 21.04 12.31 12.19
C GLU A 208 19.57 12.75 12.28
N LYS A 209 18.65 12.02 11.63
CA LYS A 209 17.21 12.35 11.65
C LYS A 209 16.56 11.95 12.97
N SER A 210 15.51 12.69 13.34
CA SER A 210 14.57 12.31 14.40
C SER A 210 13.94 10.94 14.10
N PRO A 211 13.64 10.10 15.11
CA PRO A 211 12.85 8.87 14.94
C PRO A 211 11.47 9.09 14.28
N ASN A 212 10.97 10.31 14.20
CA ASN A 212 9.68 10.64 13.57
C ASN A 212 9.80 11.65 12.42
N PHE A 213 10.99 11.81 11.83
CA PHE A 213 11.26 12.90 10.88
C PHE A 213 10.28 12.98 9.70
N LEU A 214 9.77 11.85 9.18
CA LEU A 214 8.82 11.86 8.06
C LEU A 214 7.45 12.41 8.46
N PHE A 215 7.07 12.25 9.73
CA PHE A 215 5.83 12.78 10.29
C PHE A 215 5.98 14.24 10.75
N GLU A 216 7.15 14.59 11.28
CA GLU A 216 7.49 15.93 11.75
C GLU A 216 7.65 16.92 10.59
N GLU A 217 8.21 16.49 9.45
CA GLU A 217 8.46 17.38 8.30
C GLU A 217 7.20 17.67 7.48
N LEU A 218 6.26 16.73 7.41
CA LEU A 218 5.09 16.79 6.53
C LEU A 218 4.19 18.03 6.76
N PRO A 219 3.87 18.45 8.02
CA PRO A 219 3.16 19.71 8.25
C PRO A 219 3.89 20.92 7.66
N GLY A 220 5.21 21.00 7.87
CA GLY A 220 6.04 22.10 7.37
C GLY A 220 6.08 22.12 5.85
N ARG A 221 6.03 20.95 5.22
CA ARG A 221 5.97 20.82 3.77
C ARG A 221 4.64 21.27 3.16
N LEU A 222 3.53 21.04 3.85
CA LEU A 222 2.19 21.43 3.40
C LEU A 222 1.85 22.90 3.74
N ALA A 223 2.58 23.52 4.68
CA ALA A 223 2.31 24.89 5.13
C ALA A 223 2.39 25.97 4.03
N PRO A 224 3.35 25.94 3.07
CA PRO A 224 3.40 26.92 1.97
C PRO A 224 2.29 26.73 0.94
N GLY A 225 1.70 25.52 0.89
CA GLY A 225 0.65 25.17 -0.05
C GLY A 225 0.66 23.69 -0.41
N PRO A 226 -0.26 23.28 -1.29
CA PRO A 226 -0.45 21.88 -1.62
C PRO A 226 0.74 21.26 -2.34
N VAL A 227 1.00 19.98 -2.06
CA VAL A 227 2.03 19.19 -2.74
C VAL A 227 1.37 18.25 -3.76
N GLU A 228 2.00 18.11 -4.93
CA GLU A 228 1.46 17.29 -6.00
C GLU A 228 2.23 15.98 -6.17
N LEU A 229 1.48 14.89 -6.34
CA LEU A 229 1.98 13.60 -6.84
C LEU A 229 1.24 13.26 -8.13
N LYS A 230 1.88 12.53 -9.05
CA LYS A 230 1.25 12.03 -10.28
C LYS A 230 0.78 10.60 -10.07
N LEU A 231 -0.50 10.35 -10.32
CA LEU A 231 -1.03 9.00 -10.46
C LEU A 231 -0.91 8.60 -11.93
N VAL A 232 -0.27 7.47 -12.20
CA VAL A 232 -0.08 6.94 -13.55
C VAL A 232 -0.49 5.48 -13.63
N ALA A 233 -0.77 5.02 -14.85
CA ALA A 233 -1.03 3.63 -15.18
C ALA A 233 0.03 3.13 -16.16
N GLN A 234 0.78 2.11 -15.75
CA GLN A 234 1.54 1.28 -16.68
C GLN A 234 0.55 0.35 -17.40
N ILE A 235 0.59 0.29 -18.73
CA ILE A 235 -0.35 -0.48 -19.55
C ILE A 235 0.25 -1.85 -19.86
N ALA A 236 -0.52 -2.91 -19.61
CA ALA A 236 -0.14 -4.27 -19.99
C ALA A 236 -0.17 -4.45 -21.51
N GLU A 237 0.75 -5.26 -22.03
CA GLU A 237 0.68 -5.82 -23.38
C GLU A 237 0.40 -7.33 -23.33
N GLU A 238 0.20 -7.93 -24.50
CA GLU A 238 0.02 -9.37 -24.62
C GLU A 238 1.19 -10.14 -23.99
N GLY A 239 0.86 -11.13 -23.16
CA GLY A 239 1.84 -11.95 -22.45
C GLY A 239 2.28 -11.41 -21.09
N ASP A 240 1.95 -10.16 -20.74
CA ASP A 240 2.23 -9.64 -19.40
C ASP A 240 1.36 -10.35 -18.34
N PRO A 241 1.94 -10.85 -17.23
CA PRO A 241 1.18 -11.54 -16.20
C PRO A 241 0.33 -10.56 -15.40
N THR A 242 -0.98 -10.79 -15.39
CA THR A 242 -1.96 -9.95 -14.67
C THR A 242 -2.34 -10.51 -13.30
N HIS A 243 -2.02 -11.78 -13.05
CA HIS A 243 -2.41 -12.55 -11.87
C HIS A 243 -1.22 -12.81 -10.91
N ASP A 244 -0.08 -12.16 -11.13
CA ASP A 244 1.15 -12.39 -10.39
C ASP A 244 1.86 -11.06 -10.09
N ALA A 245 1.65 -10.56 -8.88
CA ALA A 245 2.25 -9.30 -8.41
C ALA A 245 3.78 -9.36 -8.28
N THR A 246 4.39 -10.54 -8.35
CA THR A 246 5.84 -10.71 -8.17
C THR A 246 6.62 -10.53 -9.47
N ILE A 247 5.95 -10.67 -10.61
CA ILE A 247 6.56 -10.53 -11.93
C ILE A 247 6.35 -9.10 -12.43
N HIS A 248 7.45 -8.38 -12.65
CA HIS A 248 7.42 -7.04 -13.22
C HIS A 248 7.11 -7.06 -14.72
N TRP A 249 6.33 -6.08 -15.17
CA TRP A 249 6.21 -5.80 -16.60
C TRP A 249 7.42 -4.98 -17.05
N PRO A 250 7.85 -5.11 -18.32
CA PRO A 250 8.97 -4.33 -18.85
C PRO A 250 8.84 -2.83 -18.59
N GLU A 251 9.95 -2.16 -18.26
CA GLU A 251 9.97 -0.69 -18.07
C GLU A 251 9.60 0.07 -19.35
N SER A 252 9.76 -0.55 -20.52
CA SER A 252 9.36 0.00 -21.82
C SER A 252 7.85 0.06 -22.04
N ARG A 253 7.04 -0.53 -21.14
CA ARG A 253 5.58 -0.47 -21.26
C ARG A 253 5.10 0.97 -21.23
N LYS A 254 4.08 1.25 -22.04
CA LYS A 254 3.45 2.57 -22.07
C LYS A 254 2.97 2.94 -20.68
N VAL A 255 3.30 4.15 -20.24
CA VAL A 255 2.78 4.75 -19.01
C VAL A 255 1.87 5.92 -19.39
N VAL A 256 0.69 5.98 -18.80
CA VAL A 256 -0.31 7.03 -19.02
C VAL A 256 -0.54 7.78 -17.71
N GLU A 257 -0.41 9.12 -17.74
CA GLU A 257 -0.80 9.95 -16.60
C GLU A 257 -2.32 9.93 -16.44
N LEU A 258 -2.79 9.44 -15.29
CA LEU A 258 -4.21 9.40 -14.95
C LEU A 258 -4.68 10.69 -14.28
N GLY A 259 -3.78 11.40 -13.60
CA GLY A 259 -4.11 12.65 -12.95
C GLY A 259 -3.13 13.06 -11.87
N THR A 260 -3.47 14.14 -11.19
CA THR A 260 -2.66 14.74 -10.14
C THR A 260 -3.36 14.59 -8.79
N LEU A 261 -2.66 14.03 -7.81
CA LEU A 261 -3.03 13.99 -6.41
C LEU A 261 -2.49 15.27 -5.76
N LYS A 262 -3.37 16.24 -5.49
CA LYS A 262 -3.02 17.46 -4.80
C LYS A 262 -3.28 17.27 -3.30
N LEU A 263 -2.22 17.14 -2.52
CA LEU A 263 -2.24 16.95 -1.07
C LEU A 263 -2.29 18.32 -0.40
N GLU A 264 -3.35 18.61 0.36
CA GLU A 264 -3.65 19.98 0.80
C GLU A 264 -3.42 20.18 2.30
N ALA A 265 -3.87 19.25 3.14
CA ALA A 265 -3.80 19.44 4.58
C ALA A 265 -3.60 18.12 5.32
N LEU A 266 -2.74 18.15 6.34
CA LEU A 266 -2.66 17.11 7.34
C LEU A 266 -3.93 17.16 8.19
N GLU A 267 -4.58 16.01 8.38
CA GLU A 267 -5.68 15.91 9.33
C GLU A 267 -5.14 16.12 10.76
N GLN A 268 -5.81 16.96 11.55
CA GLN A 268 -5.33 17.34 12.88
C GLN A 268 -5.80 16.36 13.95
N GLU A 269 -5.03 16.22 15.03
CA GLU A 269 -5.43 15.43 16.19
C GLU A 269 -6.56 16.13 16.99
N PRO A 270 -7.44 15.38 17.67
CA PRO A 270 -7.49 13.91 17.75
C PRO A 270 -8.16 13.24 16.54
N LYS A 271 -8.74 14.03 15.62
CA LYS A 271 -9.51 13.51 14.50
C LYS A 271 -8.69 12.56 13.61
N ASN A 272 -7.41 12.84 13.40
CA ASN A 272 -6.53 11.98 12.60
C ASN A 272 -6.41 10.57 13.19
N SER A 273 -6.06 10.45 14.47
CA SER A 273 -5.98 9.15 15.14
C SER A 273 -7.34 8.45 15.23
N GLU A 274 -8.43 9.18 15.49
CA GLU A 274 -9.80 8.66 15.45
C GLU A 274 -10.13 8.08 14.06
N ASP A 275 -10.01 8.87 12.99
CA ASP A 275 -10.31 8.42 11.63
C ASP A 275 -9.38 7.26 11.20
N GLN A 276 -8.10 7.28 11.62
CA GLN A 276 -7.16 6.20 11.34
C GLN A 276 -7.60 4.87 11.96
N LYS A 277 -8.19 4.88 13.17
CA LYS A 277 -8.76 3.68 13.80
C LYS A 277 -9.89 3.11 12.95
N TYR A 278 -10.76 3.98 12.42
CA TYR A 278 -11.97 3.55 11.71
C TYR A 278 -11.77 3.30 10.21
N ILE A 279 -10.89 3.99 9.50
CA ILE A 279 -10.75 3.83 8.05
C ILE A 279 -10.20 2.44 7.69
N ILE A 280 -10.89 1.75 6.77
CA ILE A 280 -10.43 0.49 6.16
C ILE A 280 -10.41 0.72 4.65
N TYR A 281 -9.21 0.65 4.05
CA TYR A 281 -9.04 0.72 2.60
C TYR A 281 -9.41 -0.63 1.96
N ASP A 282 -10.12 -0.62 0.83
CA ASP A 282 -10.55 -1.83 0.12
C ASP A 282 -9.73 -2.01 -1.16
N PRO A 283 -8.92 -3.07 -1.29
CA PRO A 283 -8.11 -3.31 -2.48
C PRO A 283 -8.94 -3.70 -3.71
N ILE A 284 -10.23 -4.04 -3.52
CA ILE A 284 -11.16 -4.25 -4.62
C ILE A 284 -11.80 -2.90 -4.98
N PRO A 285 -11.72 -2.42 -6.23
CA PRO A 285 -12.16 -1.06 -6.60
C PRO A 285 -13.63 -0.76 -6.31
N ARG A 286 -14.52 -1.76 -6.50
CA ARG A 286 -15.98 -1.66 -6.25
C ARG A 286 -16.62 -0.39 -6.85
N VAL A 287 -16.14 0.01 -8.01
CA VAL A 287 -16.63 1.17 -8.75
C VAL A 287 -16.84 0.77 -10.21
N ASP A 288 -17.91 1.28 -10.83
CA ASP A 288 -18.11 1.06 -12.26
C ASP A 288 -16.93 1.65 -13.04
N GLY A 289 -16.41 0.92 -14.03
CA GLY A 289 -15.25 1.34 -14.83
C GLY A 289 -13.89 0.81 -14.36
N VAL A 290 -13.80 0.17 -13.19
CA VAL A 290 -12.57 -0.51 -12.74
C VAL A 290 -12.92 -1.87 -12.12
N GLU A 291 -12.31 -2.93 -12.65
CA GLU A 291 -12.48 -4.30 -12.17
C GLU A 291 -11.15 -4.87 -11.64
N PRO A 292 -11.19 -5.76 -10.62
CA PRO A 292 -10.02 -6.54 -10.25
C PRO A 292 -9.63 -7.51 -11.38
N THR A 293 -8.35 -7.88 -11.42
CA THR A 293 -7.89 -9.05 -12.17
C THR A 293 -8.11 -10.33 -11.37
N ASP A 294 -7.63 -11.45 -11.90
CA ASP A 294 -7.58 -12.76 -11.26
C ASP A 294 -6.35 -12.95 -10.34
N ASP A 295 -5.66 -11.87 -9.97
CA ASP A 295 -4.58 -11.91 -8.98
C ASP A 295 -5.09 -12.41 -7.61
N PRO A 296 -4.58 -13.54 -7.10
CA PRO A 296 -5.09 -14.17 -5.88
C PRO A 296 -4.86 -13.30 -4.63
N LEU A 297 -3.95 -12.32 -4.67
CA LEU A 297 -3.72 -11.42 -3.55
C LEU A 297 -4.85 -10.41 -3.38
N LEU A 298 -5.61 -10.07 -4.43
CA LEU A 298 -6.64 -9.03 -4.31
C LEU A 298 -7.75 -9.42 -3.33
N ASP A 299 -8.29 -10.63 -3.48
CA ASP A 299 -9.35 -11.14 -2.60
C ASP A 299 -8.81 -11.47 -1.19
N MET A 300 -7.60 -12.06 -1.13
CA MET A 300 -6.89 -12.30 0.14
C MET A 300 -6.72 -11.01 0.94
N ARG A 301 -6.21 -9.94 0.29
CA ARG A 301 -6.04 -8.63 0.93
C ARG A 301 -7.39 -8.07 1.38
N ALA A 302 -8.45 -8.16 0.58
CA ALA A 302 -9.76 -7.65 0.99
C ALA A 302 -10.25 -8.28 2.30
N SER A 303 -10.09 -9.61 2.44
CA SER A 303 -10.40 -10.32 3.69
C SER A 303 -9.51 -9.87 4.86
N ILE A 304 -8.18 -9.78 4.68
CA ILE A 304 -7.26 -9.32 5.73
C ILE A 304 -7.61 -7.91 6.21
N TYR A 305 -7.89 -6.99 5.28
CA TYR A 305 -8.20 -5.59 5.61
C TYR A 305 -9.51 -5.48 6.38
N LEU A 306 -10.53 -6.28 6.01
CA LEU A 306 -11.80 -6.31 6.72
C LEU A 306 -11.68 -6.94 8.11
N ILE A 307 -11.00 -8.09 8.24
CA ILE A 307 -10.82 -8.80 9.52
C ILE A 307 -10.05 -7.91 10.50
N SER A 308 -8.85 -7.46 10.12
CA SER A 308 -8.03 -6.58 10.96
C SER A 308 -8.69 -5.22 11.22
N GLY A 309 -9.45 -4.70 10.27
CA GLY A 309 -10.22 -3.48 10.43
C GLY A 309 -11.35 -3.61 11.45
N ARG A 310 -12.03 -4.76 11.50
CA ARG A 310 -13.06 -5.05 12.53
C ARG A 310 -12.43 -5.16 13.91
N GLU A 311 -11.32 -5.90 14.03
CA GLU A 311 -10.56 -6.01 15.27
C GLU A 311 -10.13 -4.62 15.78
N ARG A 312 -9.51 -3.82 14.90
CA ARG A 312 -9.04 -2.46 15.23
C ARG A 312 -10.16 -1.55 15.72
N ARG A 313 -11.33 -1.58 15.08
CA ARG A 313 -12.49 -0.76 15.45
C ARG A 313 -13.12 -1.19 16.79
N ALA A 314 -13.05 -2.47 17.12
CA ALA A 314 -13.61 -3.02 18.36
C ALA A 314 -12.72 -2.75 19.58
N ALA A 315 -11.44 -2.39 19.38
CA ALA A 315 -10.55 -2.03 20.47
C ALA A 315 -11.03 -0.76 21.21
N PRO A 316 -10.66 -0.58 22.50
CA PRO A 316 -10.90 0.66 23.24
C PRO A 316 -10.40 1.89 22.48
N GLU A 317 -10.91 3.08 22.85
CA GLU A 317 -10.38 4.32 22.28
C GLU A 317 -8.90 4.48 22.62
N LEU A 318 -8.15 4.98 21.63
CA LEU A 318 -6.72 5.25 21.79
C LEU A 318 -6.56 6.30 22.88
N GLN A 319 -5.72 6.03 23.86
CA GLN A 319 -5.26 7.06 24.80
C GLN A 319 -4.15 7.82 24.08
N ILE A 320 -4.52 8.98 23.53
CA ILE A 320 -3.62 9.87 22.76
C ILE A 320 -2.98 10.88 23.72
#